data_AF-A0A2G5BF97-F1
#
_entry.id   AF-A0A2G5BF97-F1
#
_cell.length_a   1.000
_cell.length_b   1.000
_cell.length_c   1.000
_cell.angle_alpha   90.00
_cell.angle_beta   90.00
_cell.angle_gamma   90.00
#
_symmetry.space_group_name_H-M   'P 1'
#
loop_
_entity.id
_entity.type
_entity.pdbx_description
1 polymer ?
#
loop_
_entity_poly.entity_id
_entity_poly.type
_entity_poly.pdbx_seq_one_letter_code
_entity_poly.pdbx_strand_id
1 'polypeptide(L)'
;MAEGIQCLANNLIYDGHLRCGSLEVARRRISYAVSPADAIRSWPFTAPRPPHGASWDMDWAVAALDPAHAAVFIDTDCASARECRVDSSDSAQNDAEVHIVRTLTAILQECGVEGRRVAVLSPFRAQLRQLEIEHGIRQDHSGATSTASSATDTASTTTDTLSTASSFADITPNVYCGIEMHTVDRYQGRDADVIIISWVRSNSTRAIGELLRDWHRINVAITRARLKLIMVGSRLTLARSPLLAGMLRILHDAGSIVTMPANALIPVSAAGHASNRSHSRKSKSSEPLTTRASPEVLLKRNPVINNIIAEND
;
A
#
# COMPACT_ATOMS: atom_id res chain seq x y z
N MET A 1 4.80 -23.57 4.99
CA MET A 1 3.88 -22.60 4.37
C MET A 1 2.48 -22.88 4.88
N ALA A 2 1.79 -21.85 5.37
CA ALA A 2 0.40 -21.92 5.80
C ALA A 2 -0.52 -22.32 4.64
N GLU A 3 -1.66 -22.95 4.97
CA GLU A 3 -2.59 -23.54 4.01
C GLU A 3 -3.10 -22.53 2.97
N GLY A 4 -3.42 -21.29 3.36
CA GLY A 4 -3.91 -20.29 2.41
C GLY A 4 -2.89 -19.93 1.32
N ILE A 5 -1.59 -19.86 1.67
CA ILE A 5 -0.51 -19.57 0.72
C ILE A 5 -0.20 -20.84 -0.10
N GLN A 6 -0.21 -22.01 0.53
CA GLN A 6 0.03 -23.28 -0.15
C GLN A 6 -1.08 -23.60 -1.16
N CYS A 7 -2.34 -23.33 -0.82
CA CYS A 7 -3.50 -23.47 -1.72
C CYS A 7 -3.38 -22.53 -2.92
N LEU A 8 -2.97 -21.27 -2.69
CA LEU A 8 -2.70 -20.32 -3.77
C LEU A 8 -1.63 -20.85 -4.73
N ALA A 9 -0.47 -21.27 -4.21
CA ALA A 9 0.60 -21.82 -5.04
C ALA A 9 0.16 -23.10 -5.77
N ASN A 10 -0.62 -23.95 -5.12
CA ASN A 10 -1.09 -25.21 -5.70
C ASN A 10 -2.01 -25.01 -6.90
N ASN A 11 -3.00 -24.15 -6.75
CA ASN A 11 -3.98 -23.89 -7.79
C ASN A 11 -3.41 -23.04 -8.94
N LEU A 12 -2.27 -22.40 -8.70
CA LEU A 12 -1.63 -21.51 -9.67
C LEU A 12 -0.52 -22.19 -10.48
N ILE A 13 0.28 -23.06 -9.85
CA ILE A 13 1.58 -23.50 -10.41
C ILE A 13 1.81 -25.01 -10.28
N TYR A 14 1.34 -25.63 -9.20
CA TYR A 14 1.72 -27.01 -8.86
C TYR A 14 0.63 -28.05 -9.14
N ASP A 15 -0.46 -27.68 -9.83
CA ASP A 15 -1.58 -28.56 -10.21
C ASP A 15 -2.09 -29.45 -9.05
N GLY A 16 -2.11 -28.89 -7.83
CA GLY A 16 -2.57 -29.59 -6.62
C GLY A 16 -1.58 -30.60 -6.02
N HIS A 17 -0.36 -30.73 -6.55
CA HIS A 17 0.63 -31.70 -6.08
C HIS A 17 1.39 -31.26 -4.82
N LEU A 18 1.39 -29.98 -4.46
CA LEU A 18 2.03 -29.48 -3.23
C LEU A 18 1.22 -29.90 -2.01
N ARG A 19 1.87 -30.40 -0.96
CA ARG A 19 1.22 -30.77 0.30
C ARG A 19 1.92 -30.12 1.49
N CYS A 20 1.15 -29.75 2.50
CA CYS A 20 1.72 -29.34 3.78
C CYS A 20 2.36 -30.55 4.47
N GLY A 21 3.53 -30.36 5.07
CA GLY A 21 4.23 -31.43 5.80
C GLY A 21 3.50 -31.90 7.08
N SER A 22 2.64 -31.05 7.65
CA SER A 22 1.76 -31.41 8.77
C SER A 22 0.55 -30.47 8.85
N LEU A 23 -0.51 -30.91 9.54
CA LEU A 23 -1.67 -30.07 9.84
C LEU A 23 -1.32 -28.86 10.71
N GLU A 24 -0.34 -29.02 11.60
CA GLU A 24 0.13 -27.94 12.46
C GLU A 24 0.77 -26.82 11.63
N VAL A 25 1.55 -27.17 10.60
CA VAL A 25 2.13 -26.20 9.65
C VAL A 25 1.04 -25.54 8.80
N ALA A 26 0.04 -26.30 8.35
CA ALA A 26 -1.07 -25.81 7.54
C ALA A 26 -1.88 -24.74 8.28
N ARG A 27 -2.14 -24.96 9.57
CA ARG A 27 -2.98 -24.08 10.40
C ARG A 27 -2.22 -22.90 11.02
N ARG A 28 -0.91 -22.77 10.81
CA ARG A 28 -0.16 -21.64 11.39
C ARG A 28 -0.67 -20.33 10.82
N ARG A 29 -0.80 -19.34 11.70
CA ARG A 29 -1.16 -17.97 11.37
C ARG A 29 -0.14 -17.03 11.99
N ILE A 30 -0.06 -15.83 11.44
CA ILE A 30 0.68 -14.75 12.09
C ILE A 30 0.03 -14.44 13.44
N SER A 31 0.86 -14.23 14.45
CA SER A 31 0.44 -13.82 15.80
C SER A 31 0.91 -12.40 16.04
N TYR A 32 0.05 -11.60 16.64
CA TYR A 32 0.32 -10.20 16.97
C TYR A 32 0.28 -10.03 18.49
N ALA A 33 1.25 -9.31 19.05
CA ALA A 33 1.24 -8.91 20.46
C ALA A 33 0.19 -7.82 20.71
N VAL A 34 0.01 -6.93 19.73
CA VAL A 34 -1.01 -5.86 19.71
C VAL A 34 -1.80 -6.01 18.42
N SER A 35 -3.14 -5.91 18.47
CA SER A 35 -3.93 -6.07 17.24
C SER A 35 -3.61 -4.96 16.23
N PRO A 36 -3.67 -5.22 14.90
CA PRO A 36 -3.43 -4.18 13.90
C PRO A 36 -4.30 -2.94 14.09
N ALA A 37 -5.56 -3.12 14.49
CA ALA A 37 -6.47 -2.02 14.79
C ALA A 37 -6.03 -1.20 16.00
N ASP A 38 -5.50 -1.84 17.05
CA ASP A 38 -4.95 -1.16 18.22
C ASP A 38 -3.64 -0.44 17.88
N ALA A 39 -2.75 -1.09 17.13
CA ALA A 39 -1.49 -0.50 16.66
C ALA A 39 -1.73 0.76 15.81
N ILE A 40 -2.74 0.71 14.93
CA ILE A 40 -3.17 1.88 14.13
C ILE A 40 -3.77 2.97 15.03
N ARG A 41 -4.61 2.61 16.01
CA ARG A 41 -5.19 3.57 16.97
C ARG A 41 -4.14 4.28 17.80
N SER A 42 -3.08 3.59 18.20
CA SER A 42 -1.96 4.19 18.91
C SER A 42 -1.12 5.13 18.03
N TRP A 43 -1.42 5.20 16.73
CA TRP A 43 -0.66 5.86 15.66
C TRP A 43 0.78 5.34 15.60
N PRO A 44 1.24 4.79 14.47
CA PRO A 44 2.66 4.50 14.35
C PRO A 44 3.36 5.86 14.46
N PHE A 45 4.22 6.06 15.46
CA PHE A 45 4.95 7.32 15.78
C PHE A 45 5.84 7.85 14.62
N THR A 46 5.69 7.26 13.44
CA THR A 46 6.67 7.05 12.40
C THR A 46 6.08 7.21 10.99
N ALA A 47 4.76 7.24 10.86
CA ALA A 47 4.07 7.64 9.63
C ALA A 47 3.81 9.17 9.64
N PRO A 48 3.89 9.86 8.49
CA PRO A 48 3.57 11.28 8.40
C PRO A 48 2.16 11.54 8.95
N ARG A 49 2.05 12.35 10.01
CA ARG A 49 0.74 12.74 10.54
C ARG A 49 -0.03 13.49 9.44
N PRO A 50 -1.32 13.20 9.26
CA PRO A 50 -2.12 13.94 8.31
C PRO A 50 -2.26 15.40 8.80
N PRO A 51 -2.15 16.42 7.93
CA PRO A 51 -2.37 17.81 8.30
C PRO A 51 -3.79 18.04 8.83
N HIS A 52 -3.91 18.92 9.84
CA HIS A 52 -5.16 19.52 10.33
C HIS A 52 -6.26 18.57 10.82
N GLY A 53 -5.95 17.65 11.74
CA GLY A 53 -6.96 16.85 12.45
C GLY A 53 -7.68 15.80 11.59
N ALA A 54 -7.19 15.60 10.37
CA ALA A 54 -7.60 14.54 9.47
C ALA A 54 -7.31 13.15 10.08
N SER A 55 -8.11 12.15 9.72
CA SER A 55 -7.87 10.75 10.07
C SER A 55 -7.50 10.01 8.79
N TRP A 56 -6.51 9.13 8.82
CA TRP A 56 -6.27 8.25 7.69
C TRP A 56 -7.27 7.10 7.74
N ASP A 57 -7.98 6.86 6.64
CA ASP A 57 -8.74 5.63 6.48
C ASP A 57 -7.76 4.46 6.31
N MET A 58 -7.62 3.67 7.37
CA MET A 58 -6.67 2.56 7.49
C MET A 58 -7.39 1.20 7.62
N ASP A 59 -8.70 1.15 7.34
CA ASP A 59 -9.47 -0.09 7.38
C ASP A 59 -8.91 -1.11 6.38
N TRP A 60 -8.39 -0.63 5.25
CA TRP A 60 -7.66 -1.45 4.29
C TRP A 60 -6.43 -2.12 4.91
N ALA A 61 -5.69 -1.44 5.79
CA ALA A 61 -4.49 -1.98 6.42
C ALA A 61 -4.87 -3.03 7.49
N VAL A 62 -5.94 -2.78 8.25
CA VAL A 62 -6.50 -3.77 9.19
C VAL A 62 -6.93 -5.04 8.45
N ALA A 63 -7.69 -4.88 7.35
CA ALA A 63 -8.12 -5.99 6.52
C ALA A 63 -6.93 -6.75 5.91
N ALA A 64 -5.92 -6.02 5.42
CA ALA A 64 -4.73 -6.62 4.84
C ALA A 64 -3.92 -7.44 5.87
N LEU A 65 -3.92 -7.01 7.12
CA LEU A 65 -3.21 -7.65 8.22
C LEU A 65 -4.04 -8.70 8.97
N ASP A 66 -5.29 -8.96 8.59
CA ASP A 66 -6.12 -9.97 9.26
C ASP A 66 -5.45 -11.37 9.25
N PRO A 67 -5.16 -12.01 10.40
CA PRO A 67 -4.61 -13.36 10.45
C PRO A 67 -5.48 -14.43 9.77
N ALA A 68 -6.76 -14.16 9.53
CA ALA A 68 -7.66 -15.05 8.80
C ALA A 68 -7.24 -15.29 7.35
N HIS A 69 -6.64 -14.29 6.73
CA HIS A 69 -6.23 -14.34 5.33
C HIS A 69 -4.71 -14.46 5.24
N ALA A 70 -4.20 -15.68 5.09
CA ALA A 70 -2.76 -15.92 4.98
C ALA A 70 -2.13 -15.30 3.71
N ALA A 71 -2.90 -15.19 2.63
CA ALA A 71 -2.50 -14.47 1.42
C ALA A 71 -3.53 -13.37 1.11
N VAL A 72 -3.05 -12.15 0.88
CA VAL A 72 -3.88 -10.97 0.57
C VAL A 72 -3.29 -10.18 -0.59
N PHE A 73 -4.15 -9.65 -1.45
CA PHE A 73 -3.79 -8.68 -2.48
C PHE A 73 -4.43 -7.32 -2.19
N ILE A 74 -3.62 -6.27 -2.16
CA ILE A 74 -4.04 -4.88 -2.01
C ILE A 74 -4.11 -4.25 -3.40
N ASP A 75 -5.32 -3.93 -3.83
CA ASP A 75 -5.60 -3.30 -5.12
C ASP A 75 -5.42 -1.79 -5.03
N THR A 76 -4.47 -1.27 -5.81
CA THR A 76 -4.09 0.15 -5.83
C THR A 76 -4.76 0.96 -6.95
N ASP A 77 -5.64 0.36 -7.75
CA ASP A 77 -6.24 1.00 -8.92
C ASP A 77 -7.07 2.26 -8.56
N CYS A 78 -7.73 2.27 -7.40
CA CYS A 78 -8.49 3.41 -6.91
C CYS A 78 -7.64 4.51 -6.28
N ALA A 79 -6.39 4.21 -5.88
CA ALA A 79 -5.52 5.12 -5.12
C ALA A 79 -4.61 5.99 -6.01
N SER A 80 -4.84 6.06 -7.33
CA SER A 80 -3.98 6.78 -8.29
C SER A 80 -2.50 6.40 -8.21
N ALA A 81 -2.19 5.15 -7.85
CA ALA A 81 -0.83 4.63 -7.69
C ALA A 81 -0.18 4.33 -9.05
N ARG A 82 0.21 5.36 -9.80
CA ARG A 82 0.86 5.21 -11.12
C ARG A 82 2.36 4.96 -11.00
N GLU A 83 2.91 4.20 -11.94
CA GLU A 83 4.35 4.01 -12.04
C GLU A 83 5.05 5.29 -12.55
N CYS A 84 6.20 5.61 -11.95
CA CYS A 84 7.18 6.57 -12.43
C CYS A 84 8.36 5.80 -13.05
N ARG A 85 8.76 6.17 -14.26
CA ARG A 85 9.96 5.59 -14.91
C ARG A 85 11.15 6.49 -14.60
N VAL A 86 12.19 5.89 -14.05
CA VAL A 86 13.35 6.63 -13.54
C VAL A 86 14.35 6.93 -14.65
N ASP A 87 14.46 6.06 -15.67
CA ASP A 87 15.39 6.20 -16.79
C ASP A 87 14.88 5.46 -18.04
N SER A 88 15.62 5.54 -19.16
CA SER A 88 15.42 4.76 -20.40
C SER A 88 15.53 3.23 -20.25
N SER A 89 15.92 2.75 -19.06
CA SER A 89 15.95 1.33 -18.72
C SER A 89 14.58 0.86 -18.20
N ASP A 90 14.30 -0.45 -18.15
CA ASP A 90 13.04 -1.03 -17.61
C ASP A 90 12.88 -0.85 -16.07
N SER A 91 13.46 0.22 -15.54
CA SER A 91 13.46 0.62 -14.15
C SER A 91 12.21 1.43 -13.83
N ALA A 92 11.23 0.77 -13.21
CA ALA A 92 10.01 1.40 -12.71
C ALA A 92 10.06 1.59 -11.18
N GLN A 93 9.41 2.65 -10.72
CA GLN A 93 9.14 2.96 -9.31
C GLN A 93 7.66 3.32 -9.15
N ASN A 94 7.14 3.21 -7.94
CA ASN A 94 5.78 3.58 -7.60
C ASN A 94 5.74 4.08 -6.16
N ASP A 95 5.76 5.41 -6.00
CA ASP A 95 5.80 6.10 -4.69
C ASP A 95 4.61 5.73 -3.81
N ALA A 96 3.44 5.50 -4.42
CA ALA A 96 2.25 5.06 -3.71
C ALA A 96 2.42 3.66 -3.13
N GLU A 97 2.97 2.71 -3.90
CA GLU A 97 3.30 1.39 -3.37
C GLU A 97 4.39 1.46 -2.29
N VAL A 98 5.39 2.33 -2.45
CA VAL A 98 6.41 2.58 -1.42
C VAL A 98 5.74 3.00 -0.11
N HIS A 99 4.84 3.99 -0.16
CA HIS A 99 4.11 4.46 1.01
C HIS A 99 3.27 3.36 1.68
N ILE A 100 2.58 2.52 0.89
CA ILE A 100 1.77 1.39 1.39
C ILE A 100 2.67 0.38 2.11
N VAL A 101 3.78 -0.03 1.48
CA VAL A 101 4.72 -0.99 2.04
C VAL A 101 5.33 -0.47 3.34
N ARG A 102 5.73 0.82 3.38
CA ARG A 102 6.21 1.48 4.60
C ARG A 102 5.18 1.48 5.72
N THR A 103 3.93 1.80 5.39
CA THR A 103 2.83 1.80 6.35
C THR A 103 2.59 0.41 6.93
N LEU A 104 2.53 -0.61 6.09
CA LEU A 104 2.34 -2.01 6.51
C LEU A 104 3.49 -2.51 7.38
N THR A 105 4.73 -2.23 6.99
CA THR A 105 5.91 -2.64 7.76
C THR A 105 5.97 -1.97 9.13
N ALA A 106 5.65 -0.67 9.22
CA ALA A 106 5.54 0.04 10.50
C ALA A 106 4.47 -0.59 11.40
N ILE A 107 3.26 -0.84 10.86
CA ILE A 107 2.17 -1.45 11.64
C ILE A 107 2.56 -2.85 12.13
N LEU A 108 3.23 -3.66 11.30
CA LEU A 108 3.69 -4.99 11.69
C LEU A 108 4.66 -4.94 12.88
N GLN A 109 5.60 -3.99 12.89
CA GLN A 109 6.53 -3.82 13.99
C GLN A 109 5.84 -3.37 15.28
N GLU A 110 4.87 -2.45 15.19
CA GLU A 110 4.03 -2.03 16.32
C GLU A 110 3.13 -3.17 16.84
N CYS A 111 2.71 -4.08 15.96
CA CYS A 111 2.03 -5.32 16.34
C CYS A 111 2.97 -6.33 17.05
N GLY A 112 4.26 -6.01 17.22
CA GLY A 112 5.25 -6.87 17.86
C GLY A 112 5.91 -7.89 16.91
N VAL A 113 5.77 -7.72 15.59
CA VAL A 113 6.46 -8.57 14.62
C VAL A 113 7.88 -8.07 14.44
N GLU A 114 8.86 -8.89 14.80
CA GLU A 114 10.28 -8.57 14.66
C GLU A 114 10.65 -8.35 13.18
N GLY A 115 11.44 -7.30 12.89
CA GLY A 115 11.82 -6.96 11.51
C GLY A 115 12.45 -8.11 10.74
N ARG A 116 13.31 -8.92 11.39
CA ARG A 116 13.97 -10.11 10.79
C ARG A 116 13.01 -11.18 10.27
N ARG A 117 11.74 -11.15 10.71
CA ARG A 117 10.68 -12.08 10.28
C ARG A 117 9.91 -11.56 9.07
N VAL A 118 10.19 -10.33 8.64
CA VAL A 118 9.54 -9.63 7.54
C VAL A 118 10.56 -9.40 6.43
N ALA A 119 10.20 -9.77 5.20
CA ALA A 119 10.96 -9.40 4.02
C ALA A 119 10.07 -8.74 2.96
N VAL A 120 10.60 -7.70 2.32
CA VAL A 120 9.98 -6.98 1.22
C VAL A 120 10.66 -7.42 -0.08
N LEU A 121 9.84 -7.87 -1.02
CA LEU A 121 10.27 -8.30 -2.35
C LEU A 121 9.73 -7.35 -3.41
N SER A 122 10.57 -7.01 -4.38
CA SER A 122 10.13 -6.33 -5.60
C SER A 122 10.91 -6.85 -6.81
N PRO A 123 10.28 -6.92 -7.99
CA PRO A 123 11.01 -7.21 -9.23
C PRO A 123 12.01 -6.08 -9.54
N PHE A 124 11.66 -4.84 -9.21
CA PHE A 124 12.37 -3.65 -9.67
C PHE A 124 13.38 -3.17 -8.61
N ARG A 125 14.66 -3.18 -8.97
CA ARG A 125 15.73 -2.69 -8.08
C ARG A 125 15.58 -1.23 -7.69
N ALA A 126 15.02 -0.40 -8.58
CA ALA A 126 14.81 1.00 -8.28
C ALA A 126 13.74 1.21 -7.19
N GLN A 127 12.68 0.40 -7.17
CA GLN A 127 11.70 0.40 -6.09
C GLN A 127 12.37 0.08 -4.73
N LEU A 128 13.23 -0.93 -4.70
CA LEU A 128 13.94 -1.32 -3.48
C LEU A 128 14.91 -0.24 -3.01
N ARG A 129 15.66 0.39 -3.92
CA ARG A 129 16.54 1.52 -3.57
C ARG A 129 15.75 2.69 -2.97
N GLN A 130 14.57 2.98 -3.53
CA GLN A 130 13.72 4.04 -3.00
C GLN A 130 13.22 3.68 -1.60
N LEU A 131 12.71 2.46 -1.42
CA LEU A 131 12.37 1.93 -0.10
C LEU A 131 13.56 2.07 0.86
N GLU A 132 14.74 1.59 0.51
CA GLU A 132 15.94 1.66 1.37
C GLU A 132 16.31 3.10 1.77
N ILE A 133 16.29 4.05 0.83
CA ILE A 133 16.55 5.47 1.09
C ILE A 133 15.51 6.04 2.05
N GLU A 134 14.24 5.78 1.76
CA GLU A 134 13.12 6.23 2.56
C GLU A 134 13.06 5.59 3.95
N HIS A 135 13.54 4.35 4.07
CA HIS A 135 13.66 3.58 5.31
C HIS A 135 14.92 3.93 6.11
N GLY A 136 15.84 4.74 5.59
CA GLY A 136 17.10 5.07 6.27
C GLY A 136 18.08 3.90 6.35
N ILE A 137 17.91 2.86 5.51
CA ILE A 137 18.80 1.69 5.44
C ILE A 137 19.99 2.06 4.55
N ARG A 138 20.87 2.94 5.05
CA ARG A 138 22.27 2.97 4.61
C ARG A 138 23.11 2.51 5.79
N GLN A 139 23.46 1.22 5.80
CA GLN A 139 24.66 0.81 6.53
C GLN A 139 25.87 1.21 5.70
N ASP A 140 26.71 2.05 6.30
CA ASP A 140 28.08 2.31 5.90
C ASP A 140 28.89 1.02 6.00
N HIS A 141 28.81 0.15 4.99
CA HIS A 141 29.71 -0.99 4.81
C HIS A 141 30.32 -0.91 3.41
N SER A 142 31.00 0.21 3.11
CA SER A 142 32.05 0.22 2.09
C SER A 142 33.37 -0.09 2.78
N GLY A 143 33.97 -1.21 2.37
CA GLY A 143 35.08 -1.89 3.01
C GLY A 143 36.27 -1.01 3.36
N ALA A 144 36.85 -1.34 4.51
CA ALA A 144 38.28 -1.28 4.70
C ALA A 144 38.97 -1.96 3.50
N THR A 145 39.63 -1.16 2.66
CA THR A 145 40.77 -1.62 1.88
C THR A 145 41.85 -0.58 2.07
N SER A 146 42.80 -0.97 2.91
CA SER A 146 44.10 -0.37 3.09
C SER A 146 44.82 -0.19 1.75
N THR A 147 45.09 1.07 1.42
CA THR A 147 46.26 1.45 0.61
C THR A 147 46.84 2.70 1.23
N ALA A 148 47.96 2.52 1.90
CA ALA A 148 48.82 3.60 2.36
C ALA A 148 49.30 4.42 1.17
N SER A 149 49.18 5.75 1.25
CA SER A 149 50.12 6.67 0.63
C SER A 149 50.01 8.05 1.27
N SER A 150 51.17 8.47 1.77
CA SER A 150 51.58 9.72 2.37
C SER A 150 51.20 10.98 1.59
N ALA A 151 50.86 12.07 2.29
CA ALA A 151 51.38 13.42 2.04
C ALA A 151 50.84 14.45 3.07
N THR A 152 51.74 14.88 3.95
CA THR A 152 51.99 16.24 4.47
C THR A 152 50.85 17.25 4.65
N ASP A 153 50.74 17.70 5.91
CA ASP A 153 50.17 18.96 6.39
C ASP A 153 50.56 20.18 5.53
N THR A 154 49.61 21.05 5.19
CA THR A 154 49.77 22.52 5.25
C THR A 154 48.39 23.18 5.23
N ALA A 155 48.16 24.07 6.21
CA ALA A 155 46.94 24.85 6.40
C ALA A 155 46.67 25.86 5.27
N SER A 156 45.40 26.10 4.95
CA SER A 156 44.95 27.43 4.54
C SER A 156 43.45 27.64 4.76
N THR A 157 43.18 28.72 5.50
CA THR A 157 41.93 29.42 5.73
C THR A 157 41.45 30.07 4.42
N THR A 158 40.16 29.98 4.08
CA THR A 158 39.22 31.12 3.92
C THR A 158 37.95 30.74 3.15
N THR A 159 36.82 31.08 3.78
CA THR A 159 35.55 31.54 3.21
C THR A 159 34.91 30.77 2.07
N ASP A 160 33.81 30.07 2.37
CA ASP A 160 32.67 30.06 1.45
C ASP A 160 31.31 30.00 2.16
N THR A 161 30.59 31.09 1.94
CA THR A 161 29.14 31.28 1.74
C THR A 161 28.12 30.25 2.26
N LEU A 162 27.05 30.80 2.85
CA LEU A 162 25.98 30.14 3.58
C LEU A 162 25.32 28.96 2.84
N SER A 163 25.64 27.74 3.29
CA SER A 163 24.78 26.56 3.19
C SER A 163 23.63 26.69 4.20
N THR A 164 22.52 27.30 3.77
CA THR A 164 21.23 27.21 4.47
C THR A 164 20.37 26.14 3.80
N ALA A 165 20.77 24.87 3.94
CA ALA A 165 19.96 23.72 3.52
C ALA A 165 20.23 22.45 4.34
N SER A 166 20.70 22.57 5.60
CA SER A 166 21.07 21.41 6.42
C SER A 166 20.55 21.53 7.86
N SER A 167 19.25 21.74 8.05
CA SER A 167 18.65 21.72 9.40
C SER A 167 17.21 21.20 9.42
N PHE A 168 16.90 20.19 8.61
CA PHE A 168 15.66 19.41 8.72
C PHE A 168 15.88 17.88 8.63
N ALA A 169 17.14 17.42 8.65
CA ALA A 169 17.48 16.01 8.48
C ALA A 169 17.54 15.22 9.80
N ASP A 170 17.39 15.88 10.96
CA ASP A 170 17.60 15.23 12.24
C ASP A 170 16.28 14.95 12.97
N ILE A 171 16.18 13.71 13.45
CA ILE A 171 15.12 13.10 14.28
C ILE A 171 13.92 12.51 13.51
N THR A 172 14.17 11.55 12.62
CA THR A 172 13.24 10.41 12.48
C THR A 172 13.89 9.19 13.15
N PRO A 173 13.33 8.62 14.25
CA PRO A 173 13.86 7.41 14.85
C PRO A 173 14.02 6.32 13.78
N ASN A 174 15.03 5.46 13.88
CA ASN A 174 15.18 4.33 12.95
C ASN A 174 14.08 3.28 13.23
N VAL A 175 12.91 3.51 12.64
CA VAL A 175 11.67 2.75 12.86
C VAL A 175 11.76 1.33 12.32
N TYR A 176 12.64 1.10 11.34
CA TYR A 176 12.58 -0.07 10.46
C TYR A 176 13.74 -1.03 10.72
N CYS A 177 14.02 -1.32 11.99
CA CYS A 177 15.14 -2.17 12.38
C CYS A 177 14.96 -3.62 11.92
N GLY A 178 15.82 -4.07 11.01
CA GLY A 178 16.02 -5.49 10.67
C GLY A 178 15.09 -6.07 9.61
N ILE A 179 14.31 -5.25 8.89
CA ILE A 179 13.50 -5.71 7.75
C ILE A 179 14.39 -5.93 6.53
N GLU A 180 14.26 -7.08 5.87
CA GLU A 180 15.04 -7.40 4.67
C GLU A 180 14.36 -6.87 3.41
N MET A 181 15.14 -6.28 2.50
CA MET A 181 14.63 -5.78 1.21
C MET A 181 15.47 -6.37 0.08
N HIS A 182 14.83 -7.18 -0.77
CA HIS A 182 15.55 -7.93 -1.78
C HIS A 182 14.77 -8.06 -3.08
N THR A 183 15.48 -8.13 -4.19
CA THR A 183 14.87 -8.57 -5.44
C THR A 183 14.50 -10.04 -5.33
N VAL A 184 13.44 -10.45 -6.04
CA VAL A 184 13.00 -11.85 -6.09
C VAL A 184 14.17 -12.81 -6.38
N ASP A 185 15.03 -12.47 -7.35
CA ASP A 185 16.19 -13.29 -7.73
C ASP A 185 17.21 -13.48 -6.60
N ARG A 186 17.37 -12.47 -5.73
CA ARG A 186 18.33 -12.51 -4.60
C ARG A 186 17.78 -13.23 -3.38
N TYR A 187 16.46 -13.48 -3.34
CA TYR A 187 15.80 -14.13 -2.21
C TYR A 187 15.61 -15.64 -2.40
N GLN A 188 16.28 -16.24 -3.40
CA GLN A 188 16.17 -17.66 -3.69
C GLN A 188 16.74 -18.50 -2.53
N GLY A 189 16.03 -19.57 -2.16
CA GLY A 189 16.46 -20.49 -1.10
C GLY A 189 16.26 -19.98 0.33
N ARG A 190 15.72 -18.77 0.50
CA ARG A 190 15.37 -18.17 1.79
C ARG A 190 13.86 -18.21 1.99
N ASP A 191 13.40 -18.07 3.22
CA ASP A 191 11.99 -17.87 3.57
C ASP A 191 11.85 -16.88 4.74
N ALA A 192 10.71 -16.21 4.81
CA ALA A 192 10.35 -15.34 5.92
C ALA A 192 8.93 -15.65 6.39
N ASP A 193 8.62 -15.27 7.63
CA ASP A 193 7.27 -15.46 8.16
C ASP A 193 6.26 -14.54 7.46
N VAL A 194 6.67 -13.30 7.18
CA VAL A 194 5.88 -12.33 6.43
C VAL A 194 6.64 -11.89 5.18
N ILE A 195 5.99 -12.01 4.03
CA ILE A 195 6.49 -11.45 2.77
C ILE A 195 5.54 -10.37 2.28
N ILE A 196 6.08 -9.22 1.93
CA ILE A 196 5.35 -8.14 1.24
C ILE A 196 5.94 -8.02 -0.17
N ILE A 197 5.12 -8.18 -1.21
CA ILE A 197 5.52 -8.05 -2.61
C ILE A 197 4.98 -6.73 -3.17
N SER A 198 5.86 -5.87 -3.68
CA SER A 198 5.48 -4.68 -4.47
C SER A 198 5.69 -4.96 -5.95
N TRP A 199 4.59 -4.97 -6.72
CA TRP A 199 4.59 -5.28 -8.14
C TRP A 199 4.95 -4.08 -9.03
N VAL A 200 4.81 -2.85 -8.51
CA VAL A 200 5.22 -1.55 -9.08
C VAL A 200 4.44 -1.12 -10.32
N ARG A 201 4.15 -2.04 -11.24
CA ARG A 201 3.63 -1.73 -12.57
C ARG A 201 2.17 -1.30 -12.51
N SER A 202 1.95 -0.08 -12.94
CA SER A 202 0.63 0.57 -13.00
C SER A 202 0.69 1.66 -14.08
N ASN A 203 0.24 1.32 -15.28
CA ASN A 203 0.33 2.19 -16.44
C ASN A 203 -0.93 2.13 -17.32
N SER A 204 -1.16 3.20 -18.08
CA SER A 204 -2.33 3.34 -18.96
C SER A 204 -2.35 2.32 -20.10
N THR A 205 -1.18 1.85 -20.53
CA THR A 205 -1.04 0.83 -21.58
C THR A 205 -1.22 -0.61 -21.07
N ARG A 206 -1.37 -0.79 -19.75
CA ARG A 206 -1.44 -2.07 -19.04
C ARG A 206 -0.31 -3.04 -19.42
N ALA A 207 0.87 -2.49 -19.67
CA ALA A 207 2.07 -3.23 -20.01
C ALA A 207 2.82 -3.63 -18.74
N ILE A 208 2.84 -4.94 -18.47
CA ILE A 208 3.48 -5.51 -17.28
C ILE A 208 5.03 -5.55 -17.42
N GLY A 209 5.55 -5.55 -18.64
CA GLY A 209 6.97 -5.78 -18.91
C GLY A 209 7.33 -7.26 -18.96
N GLU A 210 8.60 -7.57 -19.26
CA GLU A 210 9.08 -8.96 -19.41
C GLU A 210 9.37 -9.61 -18.06
N LEU A 211 9.85 -8.82 -17.10
CA LEU A 211 10.26 -9.27 -15.77
C LEU A 211 9.16 -9.99 -14.98
N LEU A 212 7.91 -9.64 -15.26
CA LEU A 212 6.70 -10.20 -14.64
C LEU A 212 6.01 -11.26 -15.50
N ARG A 213 6.61 -11.66 -16.63
CA ARG A 213 6.19 -12.82 -17.42
C ARG A 213 6.90 -14.10 -16.98
N ASP A 214 8.02 -13.98 -16.28
CA ASP A 214 8.77 -15.10 -15.75
C ASP A 214 8.01 -15.75 -14.58
N TRP A 215 7.38 -16.88 -14.87
CA TRP A 215 6.60 -17.64 -13.89
C TRP A 215 7.48 -18.20 -12.76
N HIS A 216 8.75 -18.51 -13.03
CA HIS A 216 9.66 -19.03 -12.00
C HIS A 216 9.92 -17.96 -10.94
N ARG A 217 10.11 -16.71 -11.34
CA ARG A 217 10.26 -15.59 -10.40
C ARG A 217 9.01 -15.38 -9.56
N ILE A 218 7.84 -15.37 -10.20
CA ILE A 218 6.56 -15.22 -9.48
C ILE A 218 6.36 -16.36 -8.49
N ASN A 219 6.65 -17.60 -8.89
CA ASN A 219 6.60 -18.75 -8.01
C ASN A 219 7.52 -18.60 -6.80
N VAL A 220 8.78 -18.22 -7.05
CA VAL A 220 9.74 -17.96 -5.97
C VAL A 220 9.13 -16.96 -5.02
N ALA A 221 8.73 -15.78 -5.48
CA ALA A 221 8.19 -14.69 -4.66
C ALA A 221 7.00 -15.12 -3.78
N ILE A 222 5.99 -15.79 -4.37
CA ILE A 222 4.79 -16.26 -3.65
C ILE A 222 5.16 -17.32 -2.60
N THR A 223 6.08 -18.22 -2.94
CA THR A 223 6.43 -19.37 -2.07
C THR A 223 7.42 -19.04 -0.95
N ARG A 224 7.95 -17.81 -0.87
CA ARG A 224 8.87 -17.41 0.20
C ARG A 224 8.17 -17.17 1.54
N ALA A 225 6.85 -17.00 1.53
CA ALA A 225 6.06 -16.66 2.71
C ALA A 225 5.68 -17.91 3.52
N ARG A 226 5.95 -17.90 4.83
CA ARG A 226 5.57 -19.01 5.71
C ARG A 226 4.21 -18.82 6.35
N LEU A 227 3.89 -17.62 6.85
CA LEU A 227 2.68 -17.33 7.62
C LEU A 227 1.76 -16.32 6.93
N LYS A 228 2.32 -15.24 6.37
CA LYS A 228 1.56 -14.15 5.76
C LYS A 228 2.22 -13.67 4.46
N LEU A 229 1.43 -13.59 3.40
CA LEU A 229 1.81 -13.04 2.10
C LEU A 229 0.91 -11.84 1.80
N ILE A 230 1.52 -10.67 1.63
CA ILE A 230 0.83 -9.45 1.23
C ILE A 230 1.37 -9.03 -0.12
N MET A 231 0.50 -8.81 -1.09
CA MET A 231 0.85 -8.38 -2.44
C MET A 231 0.23 -7.01 -2.70
N VAL A 232 0.99 -6.09 -3.29
CA VAL A 232 0.54 -4.72 -3.56
C VAL A 232 0.73 -4.42 -5.04
N GLY A 233 -0.32 -3.98 -5.72
CA GLY A 233 -0.21 -3.54 -7.11
C GLY A 233 -1.55 -3.26 -7.80
N SER A 234 -1.46 -2.85 -9.07
CA SER A 234 -2.61 -2.57 -9.93
C SER A 234 -3.25 -3.85 -10.46
N ARG A 235 -4.50 -4.13 -10.08
CA ARG A 235 -5.23 -5.31 -10.56
C ARG A 235 -5.44 -5.25 -12.08
N LEU A 236 -5.79 -4.08 -12.62
CA LEU A 236 -6.00 -3.85 -14.05
C LEU A 236 -4.75 -4.11 -14.90
N THR A 237 -3.58 -3.74 -14.37
CA THR A 237 -2.31 -3.94 -15.08
C THR A 237 -1.88 -5.40 -15.00
N LEU A 238 -1.86 -5.99 -13.79
CA LEU A 238 -1.37 -7.36 -13.57
C LEU A 238 -2.27 -8.43 -14.21
N ALA A 239 -3.58 -8.18 -14.35
CA ALA A 239 -4.51 -9.09 -15.03
C ALA A 239 -4.18 -9.34 -16.52
N ARG A 240 -3.24 -8.59 -17.12
CA ARG A 240 -2.77 -8.82 -18.49
C ARG A 240 -1.81 -10.01 -18.62
N SER A 241 -1.29 -10.53 -17.51
CA SER A 241 -0.51 -11.77 -17.47
C SER A 241 -1.44 -12.93 -17.10
N PRO A 242 -1.49 -14.02 -17.89
CA PRO A 242 -2.36 -15.17 -17.59
C PRO A 242 -2.13 -15.74 -16.19
N LEU A 243 -0.87 -15.81 -15.75
CA LEU A 243 -0.51 -16.30 -14.43
C LEU A 243 -1.04 -15.37 -13.33
N LEU A 244 -0.74 -14.07 -13.41
CA LEU A 244 -1.20 -13.11 -12.40
C LEU A 244 -2.73 -12.95 -12.41
N ALA A 245 -3.38 -13.07 -13.57
CA ALA A 245 -4.84 -13.11 -13.66
C ALA A 245 -5.42 -14.33 -12.94
N GLY A 246 -4.81 -15.51 -13.10
CA GLY A 246 -5.18 -16.71 -12.36
C GLY A 246 -5.04 -16.53 -10.86
N MET A 247 -3.92 -15.94 -10.41
CA MET A 247 -3.67 -15.60 -9.01
C MET A 247 -4.74 -14.65 -8.46
N LEU A 248 -5.04 -13.56 -9.18
CA LEU A 248 -6.06 -12.58 -8.80
C LEU A 248 -7.45 -13.23 -8.69
N ARG A 249 -7.79 -14.15 -9.59
CA ARG A 249 -9.06 -14.90 -9.52
C ARG A 249 -9.14 -15.76 -8.26
N ILE A 250 -8.10 -16.54 -7.96
CA ILE A 250 -8.06 -17.37 -6.75
C ILE A 250 -8.21 -16.51 -5.48
N LEU A 251 -7.53 -15.36 -5.43
CA LEU A 251 -7.62 -14.44 -4.29
C LEU A 251 -8.99 -13.76 -4.19
N HIS A 252 -9.60 -13.42 -5.32
CA HIS A 252 -10.95 -12.89 -5.37
C HIS A 252 -11.97 -13.89 -4.82
N ASP A 253 -11.91 -15.14 -5.28
CA ASP A 253 -12.83 -16.21 -4.87
C ASP A 253 -12.66 -16.56 -3.38
N ALA A 254 -11.46 -16.35 -2.82
CA ALA A 254 -11.16 -16.50 -1.39
C ALA A 254 -11.55 -15.28 -0.53
N GLY A 255 -12.03 -14.18 -1.14
CA GLY A 255 -12.32 -12.92 -0.42
C GLY A 255 -11.08 -12.20 0.10
N SER A 256 -9.90 -12.48 -0.46
CA SER A 256 -8.60 -11.98 -0.02
C SER A 256 -8.11 -10.76 -0.84
N ILE A 257 -9.01 -10.04 -1.50
CA ILE A 257 -8.69 -8.78 -2.20
C ILE A 257 -9.17 -7.62 -1.37
N VAL A 258 -8.25 -6.74 -0.98
CA VAL A 258 -8.52 -5.50 -0.28
C VAL A 258 -8.38 -4.35 -1.27
N THR A 259 -9.47 -3.62 -1.50
CA THR A 259 -9.43 -2.44 -2.38
C THR A 259 -9.05 -1.22 -1.58
N MET A 260 -8.02 -0.50 -2.03
CA MET A 260 -7.64 0.77 -1.42
C MET A 260 -8.69 1.84 -1.67
N PRO A 261 -9.13 2.61 -0.67
CA PRO A 261 -9.99 3.75 -0.93
C PRO A 261 -9.20 4.88 -1.62
N ALA A 262 -9.87 5.72 -2.40
CA ALA A 262 -9.21 6.75 -3.22
C ALA A 262 -8.47 7.81 -2.39
N ASN A 263 -8.87 7.98 -1.14
CA ASN A 263 -8.25 8.83 -0.13
C ASN A 263 -7.20 8.10 0.74
N ALA A 264 -6.88 6.82 0.50
CA ALA A 264 -5.91 6.11 1.35
C ALA A 264 -4.51 6.75 1.37
N LEU A 265 -4.14 7.47 0.30
CA LEU A 265 -2.88 8.17 0.16
C LEU A 265 -3.01 9.69 0.39
N ILE A 266 -4.22 10.17 0.72
CA ILE A 266 -4.51 11.58 0.97
C ILE A 266 -5.11 11.73 2.38
N PRO A 267 -4.53 12.59 3.24
CA PRO A 267 -5.12 12.95 4.52
C PRO A 267 -6.62 13.29 4.44
N VAL A 268 -7.51 12.52 5.08
CA VAL A 268 -8.96 12.78 5.03
C VAL A 268 -9.30 13.98 5.89
N SER A 269 -9.52 15.15 5.30
CA SER A 269 -9.95 16.34 6.03
C SER A 269 -11.19 16.03 6.90
N ALA A 270 -11.12 16.40 8.19
CA ALA A 270 -12.04 15.99 9.25
C ALA A 270 -13.52 16.45 9.11
N ALA A 271 -13.93 16.98 7.96
CA ALA A 271 -15.24 17.60 7.77
C ALA A 271 -16.40 16.63 7.43
N GLY A 272 -16.15 15.32 7.32
CA GLY A 272 -17.15 14.36 6.82
C GLY A 272 -17.99 13.60 7.86
N HIS A 273 -17.64 13.62 9.14
CA HIS A 273 -18.29 12.78 10.17
C HIS A 273 -19.39 13.51 10.97
N ALA A 274 -20.28 14.23 10.29
CA ALA A 274 -21.49 14.80 10.91
C ALA A 274 -22.73 13.96 10.58
N SER A 275 -23.01 13.01 11.48
CA SER A 275 -24.35 12.54 11.88
C SER A 275 -25.43 12.35 10.80
N ASN A 276 -25.62 11.11 10.36
CA ASN A 276 -26.96 10.63 10.03
C ASN A 276 -27.53 9.89 11.26
N ARG A 277 -27.93 10.67 12.28
CA ARG A 277 -28.77 10.18 13.38
C ARG A 277 -30.15 10.80 13.23
N SER A 278 -31.05 9.98 12.72
CA SER A 278 -32.50 10.12 12.79
C SER A 278 -32.93 10.37 14.24
N HIS A 279 -33.42 11.57 14.57
CA HIS A 279 -34.28 11.80 15.74
C HIS A 279 -35.34 12.87 15.43
N SER A 280 -36.55 12.37 15.22
CA SER A 280 -37.86 12.94 15.56
C SER A 280 -37.82 14.28 16.32
N ARG A 281 -38.38 15.34 15.72
CA ARG A 281 -38.80 16.55 16.43
C ARG A 281 -40.32 16.75 16.25
N LYS A 282 -41.05 16.61 17.36
CA LYS A 282 -42.47 16.92 17.49
C LYS A 282 -42.62 18.16 18.38
N SER A 283 -43.41 19.14 17.91
CA SER A 283 -44.04 20.26 18.64
C SER A 283 -43.11 21.40 19.15
N LYS A 284 -43.48 22.69 19.18
CA LYS A 284 -44.79 23.35 19.21
C LYS A 284 -44.64 24.89 19.00
N SER A 285 -45.66 25.52 18.37
CA SER A 285 -46.16 26.93 18.47
C SER A 285 -45.18 28.12 18.32
N SER A 286 -45.41 29.16 17.51
CA SER A 286 -46.64 29.95 17.34
C SER A 286 -46.55 30.90 16.11
N GLU A 287 -47.71 31.16 15.49
CA GLU A 287 -48.03 32.10 14.38
C GLU A 287 -48.04 33.59 14.82
N PRO A 288 -48.38 34.61 13.97
CA PRO A 288 -48.67 34.62 12.51
C PRO A 288 -47.98 35.78 11.73
N LEU A 289 -48.05 35.79 10.39
CA LEU A 289 -48.51 36.93 9.55
C LEU A 289 -48.48 36.55 8.06
N THR A 290 -49.68 36.45 7.47
CA THR A 290 -50.12 36.73 6.08
C THR A 290 -49.03 36.97 5.04
N THR A 291 -49.03 36.33 3.86
CA THR A 291 -49.97 36.65 2.75
C THR A 291 -49.95 35.55 1.70
N ARG A 292 -51.14 35.18 1.20
CA ARG A 292 -51.41 34.23 0.12
C ARG A 292 -50.86 34.71 -1.23
N ALA A 293 -50.23 33.81 -1.99
CA ALA A 293 -50.24 33.86 -3.46
C ALA A 293 -50.22 32.43 -4.04
N SER A 294 -51.09 32.22 -5.03
CA SER A 294 -51.54 30.92 -5.57
C SER A 294 -50.51 30.18 -6.44
N PRO A 295 -50.71 28.86 -6.69
CA PRO A 295 -49.72 27.97 -7.33
C PRO A 295 -49.44 28.24 -8.82
N GLU A 296 -50.17 29.14 -9.47
CA GLU A 296 -50.11 29.34 -10.92
C GLU A 296 -48.93 30.22 -11.40
N VAL A 297 -48.19 30.86 -10.49
CA VAL A 297 -47.09 31.77 -10.86
C VAL A 297 -45.72 31.07 -10.93
N LEU A 298 -45.60 29.84 -10.41
CA LEU A 298 -44.32 29.10 -10.37
C LEU A 298 -44.01 28.29 -11.65
N LEU A 299 -44.94 28.18 -12.60
CA LEU A 299 -44.71 27.45 -13.85
C LEU A 299 -44.23 28.30 -15.05
N LYS A 300 -44.10 29.63 -14.92
CA LYS A 300 -43.69 30.50 -16.04
C LYS A 300 -42.18 30.80 -16.13
N ARG A 301 -41.33 30.06 -15.42
CA ARG A 301 -39.88 30.34 -15.35
C ARG A 301 -38.95 29.19 -15.74
N ASN A 302 -39.46 28.18 -16.45
CA ASN A 302 -38.63 27.08 -16.96
C ASN A 302 -38.58 27.08 -18.50
N PRO A 303 -37.48 27.53 -19.13
CA PRO A 303 -37.38 27.69 -20.59
C PRO A 303 -37.20 26.37 -21.38
N VAL A 304 -37.53 25.21 -20.79
CA VAL A 304 -37.34 23.88 -21.40
C VAL A 304 -38.68 23.20 -21.79
N ILE A 305 -39.84 23.78 -21.45
CA ILE A 305 -41.16 23.13 -21.65
C ILE A 305 -41.96 23.68 -22.85
N ASN A 306 -41.43 24.64 -23.63
CA ASN A 306 -42.17 25.21 -24.77
C ASN A 306 -42.04 24.45 -26.11
N ASN A 307 -41.28 23.36 -26.19
CA ASN A 307 -41.13 22.58 -27.43
C ASN A 307 -41.83 21.21 -27.42
N ILE A 308 -42.69 20.93 -26.44
CA ILE A 308 -43.44 19.66 -26.36
C ILE A 308 -44.97 19.86 -26.51
N ILE A 309 -45.46 21.10 -26.50
CA ILE A 309 -46.91 21.42 -26.57
C ILE A 309 -47.33 21.98 -27.95
N ALA A 310 -46.43 22.06 -28.93
CA ALA A 310 -46.73 22.63 -30.26
C ALA A 310 -46.87 21.59 -31.40
N GLU A 311 -46.99 20.29 -31.10
CA GLU A 311 -47.08 19.24 -32.13
C GLU A 311 -48.26 18.27 -31.97
N ASN A 312 -49.29 18.62 -31.18
CA ASN A 312 -50.51 17.79 -31.08
C ASN A 312 -51.78 18.64 -30.82
N ASP A 313 -52.02 19.65 -31.65
CA ASP A 313 -53.36 20.23 -31.91
C ASP A 313 -53.48 20.63 -33.38
#